data_AF-A0A7X5WL64-F1
#
_entry.id   AF-A0A7X5WL64-F1
#
_cell.length_a   1.000
_cell.length_b   1.000
_cell.length_c   1.000
_cell.angle_alpha   90.00
_cell.angle_beta   90.00
_cell.angle_gamma   90.00
#
_symmetry.space_group_name_H-M   'P 1'
#
loop_
_entity.id
_entity.type
_entity.pdbx_description
1 polymer ?
#
loop_
_entity_poly.entity_id
_entity_poly.type
_entity_poly.pdbx_seq_one_letter_code
_entity_poly.pdbx_strand_id
1 'polypeptide(L)'
;ATSVTCPLFHYHPALIAQAAATVDRLSGGRFILGVGTGENINEGPLGFAFPGYQERIARMEEALQIIHRLFDGEKVDFAGEYYTADKARLYSPPVSEIPVWMAAGGPKSATFAG
;
A
#
# COMPACT_ATOMS: atom_id res chain seq x y z
N ALA A 1 -5.74 11.05 7.25
CA ALA A 1 -4.83 9.90 7.45
C ALA A 1 -5.64 8.62 7.53
N THR A 2 -5.02 7.47 7.26
CA THR A 2 -5.56 6.14 7.60
C THR A 2 -4.80 5.57 8.81
N SER A 3 -5.44 4.70 9.59
CA SER A 3 -4.82 4.01 10.75
C SER A 3 -5.55 2.68 11.04
N VAL A 4 -5.52 1.69 10.14
CA VAL A 4 -4.74 1.58 8.89
C VAL A 4 -5.64 1.10 7.76
N THR A 5 -5.16 1.18 6.51
CA THR A 5 -5.80 0.53 5.35
C THR A 5 -5.00 -0.70 4.93
N CYS A 6 -5.65 -1.73 4.37
CA CYS A 6 -4.95 -2.91 3.86
C CYS A 6 -4.77 -2.79 2.33
N PRO A 7 -3.53 -2.70 1.82
CA PRO A 7 -3.30 -2.57 0.38
C PRO A 7 -3.10 -3.92 -0.33
N LEU A 8 -3.50 -5.06 0.28
CA LEU A 8 -2.98 -6.37 -0.12
C LEU A 8 -3.93 -7.28 -0.91
N PHE A 9 -5.24 -7.06 -0.80
CA PHE A 9 -6.25 -8.03 -1.24
C PHE A 9 -7.29 -7.34 -2.15
N HIS A 10 -8.39 -6.84 -1.56
CA HIS A 10 -9.46 -6.17 -2.30
C HIS A 10 -9.04 -4.85 -2.96
N TYR A 11 -7.84 -4.35 -2.67
CA TYR A 11 -7.24 -3.23 -3.38
C TYR A 11 -5.92 -3.65 -4.03
N HIS A 12 -5.76 -3.26 -5.30
CA HIS A 12 -4.45 -3.24 -5.92
C HIS A 12 -3.59 -2.11 -5.33
N PRO A 13 -2.29 -2.32 -5.00
CA PRO A 13 -1.44 -1.29 -4.39
C PRO A 13 -1.38 0.02 -5.19
N ALA A 14 -1.39 -0.06 -6.52
CA ALA A 14 -1.42 1.13 -7.38
C ALA A 14 -2.69 1.99 -7.21
N LEU A 15 -3.84 1.37 -6.90
CA LEU A 15 -5.08 2.11 -6.61
C LEU A 15 -4.99 2.83 -5.26
N ILE A 16 -4.37 2.22 -4.27
CA ILE A 16 -4.09 2.86 -2.98
C ILE A 16 -3.15 4.06 -3.17
N ALA A 17 -2.09 3.91 -3.98
CA ALA A 17 -1.20 5.01 -4.32
C ALA A 17 -1.95 6.16 -4.99
N GLN A 18 -2.79 5.87 -5.99
CA GLN A 18 -3.58 6.90 -6.68
C GLN A 18 -4.55 7.61 -5.74
N ALA A 19 -5.25 6.87 -4.88
CA ALA A 19 -6.18 7.44 -3.90
C ALA A 19 -5.44 8.32 -2.88
N ALA A 20 -4.31 7.85 -2.35
CA ALA A 20 -3.48 8.61 -1.42
C ALA A 20 -2.96 9.90 -2.05
N ALA A 21 -2.44 9.85 -3.28
CA ALA A 21 -2.01 11.04 -4.02
C ALA A 21 -3.17 12.01 -4.25
N THR A 22 -4.36 11.53 -4.60
CA THR A 22 -5.53 12.37 -4.80
C THR A 22 -5.92 13.10 -3.51
N VAL A 23 -5.98 12.37 -2.39
CA VAL A 23 -6.33 12.97 -1.08
C VAL A 23 -5.23 13.91 -0.60
N ASP A 24 -3.97 13.59 -0.82
CA ASP A 24 -2.84 14.47 -0.51
C ASP A 24 -2.98 15.82 -1.21
N ARG A 25 -3.22 15.81 -2.53
CA ARG A 25 -3.48 17.02 -3.31
C ARG A 25 -4.69 17.80 -2.80
N LEU A 26 -5.81 17.13 -2.53
CA LEU A 26 -7.03 17.77 -2.01
C LEU A 26 -6.82 18.36 -0.60
N SER A 27 -5.98 17.72 0.20
CA SER A 27 -5.68 18.15 1.56
C SER A 27 -4.58 19.21 1.65
N GLY A 28 -3.86 19.46 0.55
CA GLY A 28 -2.71 20.37 0.50
C GLY A 28 -1.47 19.81 1.21
N GLY A 29 -1.13 18.53 1.00
CA GLY A 29 0.09 17.94 1.57
C GLY A 29 -0.06 17.41 3.00
N ARG A 30 -1.29 17.23 3.48
CA ARG A 30 -1.57 16.87 4.90
C ARG A 30 -1.95 15.41 5.08
N PHE A 31 -1.94 14.60 4.02
CA PHE A 31 -2.37 13.21 4.10
C PHE A 31 -1.23 12.31 4.57
N ILE A 32 -1.57 11.32 5.39
CA ILE A 32 -0.66 10.26 5.86
C ILE A 32 -1.31 8.93 5.51
N LEU A 33 -0.55 8.06 4.86
CA LEU A 33 -0.98 6.72 4.46
C LEU A 33 -0.55 5.71 5.53
N GLY A 34 -1.45 5.39 6.46
CA GLY A 34 -1.27 4.28 7.39
C GLY A 34 -1.67 2.94 6.75
N VAL A 35 -0.77 1.97 6.74
CA VAL A 35 -0.94 0.63 6.14
C VAL A 35 -0.82 -0.50 7.16
N GLY A 36 -1.49 -1.62 6.88
CA GLY A 36 -1.41 -2.84 7.69
C GLY A 36 -1.67 -4.11 6.89
N THR A 37 -1.33 -5.25 7.49
CA THR A 37 -1.38 -6.56 6.82
C THR A 37 -2.79 -7.16 6.70
N GLY A 38 -3.83 -6.42 7.11
CA GLY A 38 -5.22 -6.80 6.96
C GLY A 38 -5.76 -7.75 8.04
N GLU A 39 -7.06 -7.99 7.98
CA GLU A 39 -7.81 -8.86 8.90
C GLU A 39 -8.84 -9.68 8.11
N ASN A 40 -8.93 -10.99 8.40
CA ASN A 40 -9.77 -11.90 7.63
C ASN A 40 -11.26 -11.48 7.59
N ILE A 41 -11.74 -10.81 8.64
CA ILE A 41 -13.14 -10.35 8.71
C ILE A 41 -13.50 -9.34 7.61
N ASN A 42 -12.50 -8.63 7.04
CA ASN A 42 -12.71 -7.69 5.95
C ASN A 42 -12.47 -8.34 4.58
N GLU A 43 -11.51 -9.28 4.52
CA GLU A 43 -11.03 -9.87 3.26
C GLU A 43 -11.81 -11.13 2.86
N GLY A 44 -12.06 -12.01 3.83
CA GLY A 44 -12.73 -13.28 3.63
C GLY A 44 -14.15 -13.14 3.07
N PRO A 45 -15.00 -12.24 3.62
CA PRO A 45 -16.34 -12.00 3.07
C PRO A 45 -16.35 -11.46 1.62
N LEU A 46 -15.25 -10.85 1.17
CA LEU A 46 -15.08 -10.39 -0.21
C LEU A 46 -14.55 -11.51 -1.14
N GLY A 47 -14.34 -12.72 -0.62
CA GLY A 47 -13.91 -13.89 -1.38
C GLY A 47 -12.40 -14.08 -1.46
N PHE A 48 -11.61 -13.30 -0.72
CA PHE A 48 -10.15 -13.46 -0.71
C PHE A 48 -9.72 -14.54 0.28
N ALA A 49 -8.83 -15.42 -0.16
CA ALA A 49 -8.11 -16.28 0.76
C ALA A 49 -7.24 -15.41 1.68
N PHE A 50 -7.30 -15.66 2.99
CA PHE A 50 -6.53 -14.92 3.98
C PHE A 50 -5.36 -15.76 4.49
N PRO A 51 -4.15 -15.58 3.91
CA PRO A 51 -3.02 -16.46 4.18
C PRO A 51 -2.37 -16.15 5.53
N GLY A 52 -1.41 -16.99 5.92
CA GLY A 52 -0.59 -16.78 7.11
C GLY A 52 0.24 -15.50 7.04
N TYR A 53 0.74 -15.06 8.20
CA TYR A 53 1.47 -13.78 8.34
C TYR A 53 2.65 -13.62 7.36
N GLN A 54 3.38 -14.71 7.07
CA GLN A 54 4.55 -14.66 6.18
C GLN A 54 4.20 -14.24 4.75
N GLU A 55 3.09 -14.75 4.21
CA GLU A 55 2.64 -14.31 2.89
C GLU A 55 2.11 -12.87 2.94
N ARG A 56 1.40 -12.49 4.00
CA ARG A 56 0.86 -11.13 4.13
C ARG A 56 1.96 -10.07 4.24
N ILE A 57 3.09 -10.39 4.88
CA ILE A 57 4.23 -9.47 4.94
C ILE A 57 4.99 -9.41 3.60
N ALA A 58 5.13 -10.53 2.88
CA ALA A 58 5.72 -10.55 1.54
C ALA A 58 4.86 -9.74 0.53
N ARG A 59 3.54 -9.87 0.60
CA ARG A 59 2.59 -9.01 -0.12
C ARG A 59 2.79 -7.54 0.22
N MET A 60 2.96 -7.21 1.51
CA MET A 60 3.19 -5.82 1.93
C MET A 60 4.48 -5.25 1.34
N GLU A 61 5.55 -6.04 1.28
CA GLU A 61 6.81 -5.63 0.67
C GLU A 61 6.62 -5.23 -0.81
N GLU A 62 5.98 -6.08 -1.62
CA GLU A 62 5.69 -5.74 -3.01
C GLU A 62 4.76 -4.54 -3.15
N ALA A 63 3.74 -4.45 -2.29
CA ALA A 63 2.79 -3.34 -2.29
C ALA A 63 3.50 -2.00 -2.02
N LEU A 64 4.39 -1.96 -1.03
CA LEU A 64 5.17 -0.77 -0.69
C LEU A 64 6.13 -0.40 -1.82
N GLN A 65 6.78 -1.36 -2.48
CA GLN A 65 7.62 -1.08 -3.65
C GLN A 65 6.82 -0.39 -4.76
N ILE A 66 5.62 -0.88 -5.09
CA ILE A 66 4.75 -0.25 -6.08
C ILE A 66 4.34 1.15 -5.64
N ILE A 67 3.88 1.30 -4.39
CA ILE A 67 3.38 2.58 -3.86
C ILE A 67 4.48 3.65 -3.86
N HIS A 68 5.67 3.34 -3.34
CA HIS A 68 6.77 4.30 -3.27
C HIS A 68 7.24 4.72 -4.66
N ARG A 69 7.46 3.77 -5.58
CA ARG A 69 7.87 4.09 -6.96
C ARG A 69 6.84 4.97 -7.68
N LEU A 70 5.55 4.75 -7.44
CA LEU A 70 4.48 5.59 -7.98
C LEU A 70 4.47 7.00 -7.37
N PHE A 71 4.73 7.13 -6.06
CA PHE A 71 4.89 8.44 -5.41
C PHE A 71 6.12 9.20 -5.91
N ASP A 72 7.21 8.48 -6.22
CA ASP A 72 8.44 9.03 -6.81
C ASP A 72 8.27 9.44 -8.29
N GLY A 73 7.06 9.28 -8.84
CA GLY A 73 6.70 9.71 -10.19
C GLY A 73 7.18 8.77 -11.30
N GLU A 74 7.66 7.58 -10.94
CA GLU A 74 8.10 6.57 -11.89
C GLU A 74 6.95 6.07 -12.77
N LYS A 75 7.35 5.54 -13.93
CA LYS A 75 6.51 4.67 -14.73
C LYS A 75 6.86 3.23 -14.36
N VAL A 76 5.99 2.62 -13.57
CA VAL A 76 6.21 1.34 -12.90
C VAL A 76 5.78 0.18 -13.78
N ASP A 77 6.77 -0.57 -14.25
CA ASP A 77 6.63 -1.98 -14.61
C ASP A 77 6.98 -2.83 -13.38
N PHE A 78 6.11 -3.76 -13.01
CA PHE A 78 6.24 -4.62 -11.84
C PHE A 78 5.74 -6.03 -12.17
N ALA A 79 6.55 -7.04 -11.86
CA ALA A 79 6.23 -8.45 -12.06
C ALA A 79 6.65 -9.22 -10.80
N GLY A 80 5.88 -9.05 -9.74
CA GLY A 80 6.08 -9.73 -8.48
C GLY A 80 5.37 -11.08 -8.41
N GLU A 81 5.49 -11.72 -7.26
CA GLU A 81 4.75 -12.93 -6.90
C GLU A 81 3.24 -12.64 -6.73
N TYR A 82 2.89 -11.48 -6.18
CA TYR A 82 1.51 -11.15 -5.81
C TYR A 82 0.87 -10.07 -6.67
N TYR A 83 1.67 -9.11 -7.16
CA TYR A 83 1.15 -8.00 -7.96
C TYR A 83 1.87 -7.87 -9.30
N THR A 84 1.14 -7.31 -10.27
CA THR A 84 1.69 -6.95 -11.57
C THR A 84 1.28 -5.53 -11.93
N ALA A 85 2.15 -4.82 -12.61
CA ALA A 85 1.87 -3.52 -13.19
C ALA A 85 2.57 -3.41 -14.54
N ASP A 86 1.85 -2.95 -15.56
CA ASP A 86 2.41 -2.61 -16.87
C ASP A 86 2.31 -1.10 -17.02
N LYS A 87 3.46 -0.43 -17.05
CA LYS A 87 3.58 1.00 -17.35
C LYS A 87 2.71 1.90 -16.45
N ALA A 88 2.45 1.50 -15.21
CA ALA A 88 1.61 2.23 -14.27
C ALA A 88 2.26 3.57 -13.89
N ARG A 89 1.50 4.66 -13.84
CA ARG A 89 2.01 5.98 -13.50
C ARG A 89 0.94 6.85 -12.88
N LEU A 90 1.30 7.63 -11.85
CA LEU A 90 0.45 8.71 -11.34
C LEU A 90 0.68 9.97 -12.18
N TYR A 91 -0.30 10.34 -13.01
CA TYR A 91 -0.26 11.61 -13.76
C TYR A 91 -0.60 12.82 -12.88
N SER A 92 -1.21 12.57 -11.73
CA SER A 92 -1.43 13.54 -10.66
C SER A 92 -0.65 13.09 -9.43
N PRO A 93 0.68 13.29 -9.38
CA PRO A 93 1.48 12.88 -8.23
C PRO A 93 1.12 13.69 -6.97
N PRO A 94 1.49 13.19 -5.78
CA PRO A 94 1.39 13.94 -4.52
C PRO A 94 1.97 15.35 -4.62
N VAL A 95 1.46 16.31 -3.83
CA VAL A 95 2.05 17.67 -3.78
C VAL A 95 3.31 17.70 -2.92
N SER A 96 3.44 16.77 -1.98
CA SER A 96 4.61 16.57 -1.13
C SER A 96 4.81 15.07 -0.90
N GLU A 97 5.93 14.69 -0.29
CA GLU A 97 6.13 13.33 0.19
C GLU A 97 4.96 12.93 1.10
N ILE A 98 4.30 11.80 0.80
CA ILE A 98 3.24 11.24 1.65
C ILE A 98 3.91 10.32 2.67
N PRO A 99 3.85 10.61 3.98
CA PRO A 99 4.36 9.69 4.98
C PRO A 99 3.59 8.37 4.93
N VAL A 100 4.32 7.27 4.82
CA VAL A 100 3.76 5.91 4.88
C VAL A 100 4.07 5.32 6.26
N TRP A 101 3.04 5.06 7.05
CA TRP A 101 3.18 4.50 8.40
C TRP A 101 2.67 3.07 8.43
N MET A 102 3.45 2.14 8.97
CA MET A 102 3.03 0.76 9.09
C MET A 102 2.63 0.40 10.52
N ALA A 103 1.44 -0.17 10.70
CA ALA A 103 1.06 -0.73 11.99
C ALA A 103 1.88 -1.99 12.29
N ALA A 104 2.44 -2.05 13.50
CA ALA A 104 3.21 -3.18 14.00
C ALA A 104 2.66 -3.68 15.34
N GLY A 105 2.05 -4.87 15.34
CA GLY A 105 1.52 -5.51 16.56
C GLY A 105 2.51 -6.44 17.26
N GLY A 106 3.66 -6.74 16.64
CA GLY A 106 4.67 -7.64 17.20
C GLY A 106 6.06 -7.40 16.61
N PRO A 107 7.10 -8.04 17.18
CA PRO A 107 8.49 -7.74 16.84
C PRO A 107 8.82 -7.87 15.36
N LYS A 108 8.28 -8.89 14.68
CA LYS A 108 8.51 -9.10 13.23
C LYS A 108 7.96 -7.95 12.39
N SER A 109 6.79 -7.42 12.73
CA SER A 109 6.19 -6.29 12.01
C SER A 109 6.91 -4.99 12.32
N ALA A 110 7.40 -4.82 13.56
CA ALA A 110 8.18 -3.65 13.95
C ALA A 110 9.52 -3.61 13.21
N THR A 111 10.25 -4.74 13.17
CA THR A 111 11.51 -4.85 12.41
C THR A 111 11.32 -4.59 10.93
N PHE A 112 10.20 -5.03 10.34
CA PHE A 112 9.92 -4.75 8.93
C PHE A 112 9.60 -3.26 8.69
N ALA A 113 8.92 -2.60 9.64
CA ALA A 113 8.56 -1.19 9.53
C ALA A 113 9.78 -0.24 9.65
N GLY A 114 10.86 -0.68 10.28
CA GLY A 114 12.10 0.09 10.51
C GLY A 114 12.59 -0.01 11.94
#